data_AF-A0A7L4Q3C5-F1
#
_entry.id   AF-A0A7L4Q3C5-F1
#
_cell.length_a   1.000
_cell.length_b   1.000
_cell.length_c   1.000
_cell.angle_alpha   90.00
_cell.angle_beta   90.00
_cell.angle_gamma   90.00
#
_symmetry.space_group_name_H-M   'P 1'
#
loop_
_entity.id
_entity.type
_entity.pdbx_description
1 polymer ?
#
loop_
_entity_poly.entity_id
_entity_poly.type
_entity_poly.pdbx_seq_one_letter_code
_entity_poly.pdbx_strand_id
1 'polypeptide(L)'
;MIMPEELQSLKALALMGGMRGPVWVSSQSLGSTLGTSPQTASRRLQALERQMLLTRSVGPDGQYITITRSGEEELRREYSDYCRLFVQESGEYSLKGTVISGLGEGKYYMSLDHYVAQFTRALGFTPFPGTLNIRLDPSSLPIRKRLDQRDWIPIEGFTADERTFGNARCLPCRFRETPCGIVIPGRSHYPDDILEIIAPVSLRETYGLGDTDKVAVEVAP
;
A
#
# COMPACT_ATOMS: atom_id res chain seq x y z
N MET A 1 -1.31 -24.16 5.93
CA MET A 1 -1.54 -23.12 6.95
C MET A 1 -0.40 -23.23 7.94
N ILE A 2 0.34 -22.15 8.14
CA ILE A 2 1.50 -22.13 9.05
C ILE A 2 1.03 -22.27 10.50
N MET A 3 1.75 -23.03 11.33
CA MET A 3 1.42 -23.16 12.75
C MET A 3 1.84 -21.88 13.51
N PRO A 4 1.12 -21.45 14.57
CA PRO A 4 1.43 -20.21 15.30
C PRO A 4 2.88 -20.12 15.80
N GLU A 5 3.45 -21.24 16.26
CA GLU A 5 4.83 -21.29 16.75
C GLU A 5 5.87 -21.18 15.64
N GLU A 6 5.54 -21.67 14.45
CA GLU A 6 6.37 -21.54 13.24
C GLU A 6 6.31 -20.10 12.73
N LEU A 7 5.14 -19.48 12.73
CA LEU A 7 4.94 -18.07 12.40
C LEU A 7 5.72 -17.15 13.35
N GLN A 8 5.72 -17.45 14.65
CA GLN A 8 6.54 -16.75 15.63
C GLN A 8 8.04 -16.85 15.29
N SER A 9 8.49 -18.02 14.85
CA SER A 9 9.88 -18.26 14.46
C SER A 9 10.25 -17.51 13.18
N LEU A 10 9.35 -17.50 12.19
CA LEU A 10 9.48 -16.74 10.95
C LEU A 10 9.55 -15.23 11.21
N LYS A 11 8.70 -14.73 12.12
CA LYS A 11 8.71 -13.33 12.57
C LYS A 11 10.04 -12.95 13.23
N ALA A 12 10.59 -13.80 14.09
CA ALA A 12 11.88 -13.54 14.73
C ALA A 12 13.01 -13.41 13.69
N LEU A 13 13.07 -14.33 12.71
CA LEU A 13 14.04 -14.28 11.61
C LEU A 13 13.87 -13.02 10.75
N ALA A 14 12.63 -12.60 10.51
CA ALA A 14 12.34 -11.38 9.77
C ALA A 14 12.85 -10.13 10.50
N LEU A 15 12.66 -10.05 11.82
CA LEU A 15 13.15 -8.97 12.66
C LEU A 15 14.68 -8.92 12.73
N MET A 16 15.36 -10.07 12.55
CA MET A 16 16.82 -10.15 12.42
C MET A 16 17.33 -9.67 11.06
N GLY A 17 16.44 -9.37 10.10
CA GLY A 17 16.78 -8.89 8.76
C GLY A 17 16.56 -9.89 7.64
N GLY A 18 15.99 -11.08 7.91
CA GLY A 18 15.88 -12.18 6.95
C GLY A 18 15.07 -11.88 5.67
N MET A 19 14.28 -10.79 5.66
CA MET A 19 13.56 -10.30 4.47
C MET A 19 14.42 -9.42 3.54
N ARG A 20 15.52 -8.85 4.05
CA ARG A 20 16.42 -7.96 3.30
C ARG A 20 17.67 -8.67 2.78
N GLY A 21 17.91 -9.89 3.24
CA GLY A 21 19.05 -10.71 2.85
C GLY A 21 19.31 -11.85 3.85
N PRO A 22 20.37 -12.64 3.63
CA PRO A 22 20.71 -13.75 4.50
C PRO A 22 21.09 -13.28 5.91
N VAL A 23 20.50 -13.90 6.94
CA VAL A 23 20.84 -13.66 8.35
C VAL A 23 21.49 -14.89 8.96
N TRP A 24 22.62 -14.69 9.64
CA TRP A 24 23.28 -15.76 10.37
C TRP A 24 22.50 -16.08 11.64
N VAL A 25 22.23 -17.37 11.89
CA VAL A 25 21.62 -17.85 13.13
C VAL A 25 22.24 -19.18 13.56
N SER A 26 22.22 -19.47 14.86
CA SER A 26 22.42 -20.84 15.36
C SER A 26 21.12 -21.35 15.99
N SER A 27 20.98 -22.67 16.13
CA SER A 27 19.82 -23.22 16.86
C SER A 27 19.76 -22.72 18.30
N GLN A 28 20.93 -22.44 18.90
CA GLN A 28 21.02 -21.88 20.24
C GLN A 28 20.59 -20.41 20.29
N SER A 29 21.08 -19.58 19.35
CA SER A 29 20.70 -18.16 19.31
C SER A 29 19.22 -17.98 19.03
N LEU A 30 18.67 -18.77 18.10
CA LEU A 30 17.24 -18.72 17.79
C LEU A 30 16.39 -19.25 18.96
N GLY A 31 16.85 -20.30 19.64
CA GLY A 31 16.21 -20.82 20.85
C GLY A 31 16.11 -19.75 21.94
N SER A 32 17.22 -19.06 22.22
CA SER A 32 17.26 -17.94 23.18
C SER A 32 16.30 -16.81 22.79
N THR A 33 16.29 -16.38 21.53
CA THR A 33 15.36 -15.32 21.04
C THR A 33 13.89 -15.70 21.20
N LEU A 34 13.55 -16.97 21.02
CA LEU A 34 12.18 -17.47 21.07
C LEU A 34 11.77 -17.99 22.46
N GLY A 35 12.67 -17.96 23.46
CA GLY A 35 12.42 -18.54 24.78
C GLY A 35 12.15 -20.05 24.74
N THR A 36 12.83 -20.78 23.84
CA THR A 36 12.63 -22.22 23.63
C THR A 36 13.96 -22.98 23.57
N SER A 37 13.91 -24.31 23.63
CA SER A 37 15.12 -25.14 23.55
C SER A 37 15.74 -25.10 22.14
N PRO A 38 17.08 -25.25 22.02
CA PRO A 38 17.75 -25.29 20.71
C PRO A 38 17.18 -26.36 19.77
N GLN A 39 16.76 -27.52 20.31
CA GLN A 39 16.15 -28.62 19.55
C GLN A 39 14.79 -28.20 18.98
N THR A 40 13.99 -27.47 19.77
CA THR A 40 12.70 -26.93 19.31
C THR A 40 12.90 -25.89 18.22
N ALA A 41 13.85 -24.96 18.40
CA ALA A 41 14.20 -23.97 17.39
C ALA A 41 14.67 -24.63 16.06
N SER A 42 15.52 -25.65 16.16
CA SER A 42 15.98 -26.43 15.01
C SER A 42 14.82 -27.11 14.27
N ARG A 43 13.89 -27.73 15.01
CA ARG A 43 12.71 -28.38 14.42
C ARG A 43 11.80 -27.37 13.70
N ARG A 44 11.60 -26.18 14.28
CA ARG A 44 10.80 -25.12 13.65
C ARG A 44 11.47 -24.57 12.38
N LEU A 45 12.79 -24.39 12.38
CA LEU A 45 13.54 -23.99 11.17
C LEU A 45 13.37 -25.01 10.04
N GLN A 46 13.52 -26.30 10.33
CA GLN A 46 13.31 -27.36 9.35
C GLN A 46 11.86 -27.39 8.84
N ALA A 47 10.88 -27.11 9.70
CA ALA A 47 9.48 -27.05 9.30
C ALA A 47 9.19 -25.88 8.34
N LEU A 48 9.74 -24.69 8.63
CA LEU A 48 9.64 -23.51 7.78
C LEU A 48 10.33 -23.73 6.41
N GLU A 49 11.49 -24.38 6.41
CA GLU A 49 12.21 -24.75 5.19
C GLU A 49 11.40 -25.75 4.33
N ARG A 50 10.84 -26.80 4.93
CA ARG A 50 9.98 -27.77 4.22
C ARG A 50 8.73 -27.13 3.60
N GLN A 51 8.21 -26.06 4.23
CA GLN A 51 7.09 -25.27 3.70
C GLN A 51 7.53 -24.23 2.66
N MET A 52 8.82 -24.17 2.30
CA MET A 52 9.40 -23.19 1.38
C MET A 52 9.23 -21.73 1.82
N LEU A 53 9.05 -21.48 3.13
CA LEU A 53 8.88 -20.14 3.70
C LEU A 53 10.24 -19.46 3.96
N LEU A 54 11.31 -20.23 4.00
CA LEU A 54 12.68 -19.76 4.06
C LEU A 54 13.61 -20.69 3.28
N THR A 55 14.79 -20.21 2.96
CA THR A 55 15.92 -21.01 2.46
C THR A 55 17.08 -20.95 3.45
N ARG A 56 17.87 -22.02 3.47
CA ARG A 56 19.04 -22.14 4.34
C ARG A 56 20.28 -22.39 3.50
N SER A 57 21.37 -21.72 3.83
CA SER A 57 22.71 -22.09 3.41
C SER A 57 23.57 -22.35 4.63
N VAL A 58 24.30 -23.47 4.61
CA VAL A 58 25.20 -23.85 5.70
C VAL A 58 26.62 -23.58 5.26
N GLY A 59 27.34 -22.77 6.04
CA GLY A 59 28.76 -22.49 5.86
C GLY A 59 29.59 -22.93 7.07
N PRO A 60 30.91 -22.74 7.02
CA PRO A 60 31.83 -23.09 8.12
C PRO A 60 31.48 -22.37 9.43
N ASP A 61 30.99 -21.15 9.32
CA ASP A 61 30.71 -20.27 10.46
C ASP A 61 29.28 -20.44 11.00
N GLY A 62 28.42 -21.22 10.34
CA GLY A 62 27.05 -21.51 10.78
C GLY A 62 26.04 -21.54 9.64
N GLN A 63 24.76 -21.30 9.95
CA GLN A 63 23.67 -21.31 8.96
C GLN A 63 23.17 -19.90 8.70
N TYR A 64 22.94 -19.59 7.43
CA TYR A 64 22.35 -18.36 6.97
C TYR A 64 20.94 -18.63 6.47
N ILE A 65 20.00 -17.80 6.90
CA ILE A 65 18.59 -17.95 6.62
C ILE A 65 18.14 -16.77 5.76
N THR A 66 17.43 -17.04 4.68
CA THR A 66 16.75 -15.98 3.89
C THR A 66 15.26 -16.31 3.85
N ILE A 67 14.42 -15.34 4.15
CA ILE A 67 12.96 -15.52 4.07
C ILE A 67 12.57 -15.44 2.59
N THR A 68 11.79 -16.41 2.13
CA THR A 68 11.29 -16.39 0.75
C THR A 68 10.12 -15.42 0.63
N ARG A 69 9.73 -15.09 -0.61
CA ARG A 69 8.50 -14.33 -0.88
C ARG A 69 7.27 -14.96 -0.21
N SER A 70 7.15 -16.29 -0.22
CA SER A 70 6.03 -16.98 0.42
C SER A 70 6.05 -16.83 1.94
N GLY A 71 7.22 -16.85 2.57
CA GLY A 71 7.36 -16.54 4.00
C GLY A 71 6.99 -15.10 4.33
N GLU A 72 7.39 -14.14 3.48
CA GLU A 72 6.97 -12.74 3.62
C GLU A 72 5.45 -12.59 3.51
N GLU A 73 4.80 -13.32 2.59
CA GLU A 73 3.36 -13.30 2.42
C GLU A 73 2.61 -13.82 3.66
N GLU A 74 3.13 -14.82 4.38
CA GLU A 74 2.55 -15.25 5.67
C GLU A 74 2.64 -14.17 6.74
N LEU A 75 3.79 -13.46 6.82
CA LEU A 75 3.94 -12.34 7.75
C LEU A 75 3.03 -11.16 7.38
N ARG A 76 2.81 -10.90 6.08
CA ARG A 76 1.85 -9.89 5.61
C ARG A 76 0.41 -10.26 5.93
N ARG A 77 0.05 -11.55 5.87
CA ARG A 77 -1.27 -12.03 6.33
C ARG A 77 -1.47 -11.75 7.81
N GLU A 78 -0.53 -12.16 8.65
CA GLU A 78 -0.56 -11.90 10.10
C GLU A 78 -0.66 -10.39 10.41
N TYR A 79 0.13 -9.57 9.71
CA TYR A 79 0.06 -8.11 9.83
C TYR A 79 -1.31 -7.56 9.45
N SER A 80 -1.94 -8.06 8.38
CA SER A 80 -3.29 -7.68 7.97
C SER A 80 -4.33 -8.02 9.04
N ASP A 81 -4.15 -9.15 9.73
CA ASP A 81 -5.03 -9.60 10.82
C ASP A 81 -4.90 -8.68 12.03
N TYR A 82 -3.66 -8.34 12.43
CA TYR A 82 -3.44 -7.31 13.45
C TYR A 82 -3.96 -5.94 13.05
N CYS A 83 -3.88 -5.57 11.77
CA CYS A 83 -4.52 -4.36 11.29
C CYS A 83 -6.04 -4.43 11.47
N ARG A 84 -6.69 -5.59 11.22
CA ARG A 84 -8.14 -5.73 11.47
C ARG A 84 -8.50 -5.67 12.96
N LEU A 85 -7.63 -6.15 13.84
CA LEU A 85 -7.89 -6.21 15.29
C LEU A 85 -7.59 -4.90 16.02
N PHE A 86 -6.48 -4.25 15.68
CA PHE A 86 -5.95 -3.10 16.43
C PHE A 86 -6.10 -1.77 15.72
N VAL A 87 -6.34 -1.76 14.41
CA VAL A 87 -6.88 -0.58 13.75
C VAL A 87 -8.39 -0.61 13.99
N GLN A 88 -8.76 -0.31 15.24
CA GLN A 88 -10.13 0.11 15.56
C GLN A 88 -10.48 1.32 14.70
N GLU A 89 -11.78 1.43 14.43
CA GLU A 89 -12.53 2.47 13.74
C GLU A 89 -12.22 3.92 14.20
N SER A 90 -10.97 4.37 14.09
CA SER A 90 -10.78 5.68 13.47
C SER A 90 -11.17 5.42 12.03
N GLY A 91 -12.41 5.73 11.69
CA GLY A 91 -12.99 5.38 10.40
C GLY A 91 -12.21 5.87 9.18
N GLU A 92 -11.16 6.66 9.40
CA GLU A 92 -10.28 7.19 8.39
C GLU A 92 -9.20 6.18 7.96
N TYR A 93 -9.25 5.74 6.71
CA TYR A 93 -8.12 5.05 6.11
C TYR A 93 -7.00 6.04 5.78
N SER A 94 -5.79 5.76 6.27
CA SER A 94 -4.59 6.54 5.91
C SER A 94 -3.76 5.81 4.85
N LEU A 95 -3.71 6.37 3.64
CA LEU A 95 -2.88 5.92 2.53
C LEU A 95 -1.59 6.74 2.49
N LYS A 96 -0.47 6.10 2.87
CA LYS A 96 0.86 6.70 2.83
C LYS A 96 1.57 6.38 1.53
N GLY A 97 2.36 7.33 1.06
CA GLY A 97 3.13 7.16 -0.16
C GLY A 97 4.09 8.29 -0.43
N THR A 98 4.57 8.31 -1.66
CA THR A 98 5.60 9.22 -2.15
C THR A 98 5.06 10.00 -3.34
N VAL A 99 5.18 11.32 -3.32
CA VAL A 99 4.80 12.17 -4.45
C VAL A 99 5.67 11.84 -5.67
N ILE A 100 5.02 11.68 -6.82
CA ILE A 100 5.67 11.43 -8.11
C ILE A 100 5.12 12.37 -9.18
N SER A 101 5.93 12.70 -10.18
CA SER A 101 5.45 13.31 -11.42
C SER A 101 4.78 12.26 -12.31
N GLY A 102 3.62 12.60 -12.87
CA GLY A 102 2.98 11.82 -13.93
C GLY A 102 3.33 12.34 -15.33
N LEU A 103 2.62 11.84 -16.34
CA LEU A 103 2.75 12.29 -17.73
C LEU A 103 2.14 13.67 -18.01
N GLY A 104 1.55 14.33 -17.00
CA GLY A 104 0.92 15.65 -17.14
C GLY A 104 -0.49 15.65 -17.75
N GLU A 105 -1.03 14.47 -18.09
CA GLU A 105 -2.34 14.32 -18.72
C GLU A 105 -3.51 14.74 -17.82
N GLY A 106 -3.33 14.64 -16.49
CA GLY A 106 -4.36 15.03 -15.51
C GLY A 106 -4.84 16.48 -15.69
N LYS A 107 -3.94 17.40 -16.08
CA LYS A 107 -4.30 18.80 -16.37
C LYS A 107 -5.31 18.90 -17.51
N TYR A 108 -5.12 18.13 -18.58
CA TYR A 108 -6.02 18.13 -19.73
C TYR A 108 -7.42 17.64 -19.32
N TYR A 109 -7.51 16.50 -18.65
CA TYR A 109 -8.79 15.93 -18.22
C TYR A 109 -9.50 16.79 -17.18
N MET A 110 -8.77 17.38 -16.22
CA MET A 110 -9.35 18.29 -15.21
C MET A 110 -9.68 19.68 -15.75
N SER A 111 -9.44 19.95 -17.04
CA SER A 111 -9.88 21.18 -17.70
C SER A 111 -11.16 21.00 -18.54
N LEU A 112 -11.69 19.77 -18.65
CA LEU A 112 -12.89 19.51 -19.45
C LEU A 112 -14.15 19.80 -18.63
N ASP A 113 -14.98 20.75 -19.09
CA ASP A 113 -16.18 21.21 -18.38
C ASP A 113 -17.12 20.07 -17.95
N HIS A 114 -17.28 19.05 -18.79
CA HIS A 114 -18.08 17.87 -18.47
C HIS A 114 -17.59 17.10 -17.24
N TYR A 115 -16.27 16.95 -17.07
CA TYR A 115 -15.70 16.34 -15.87
C TYR A 115 -15.74 17.30 -14.69
N VAL A 116 -15.36 18.56 -14.89
CA VAL A 116 -15.36 19.58 -13.84
C VAL A 116 -16.73 19.71 -13.18
N ALA A 117 -17.81 19.72 -13.98
CA ALA A 117 -19.17 19.80 -13.47
C ALA A 117 -19.57 18.57 -12.62
N GLN A 118 -19.16 17.36 -13.03
CA GLN A 118 -19.45 16.13 -12.30
C GLN A 118 -18.64 16.04 -11.01
N PHE A 119 -17.33 16.34 -11.04
CA PHE A 119 -16.49 16.36 -9.84
C PHE A 119 -16.94 17.44 -8.85
N THR A 120 -17.33 18.62 -9.33
CA THR A 120 -17.87 19.69 -8.46
C THR A 120 -19.11 19.23 -7.71
N ARG A 121 -20.02 18.53 -8.40
CA ARG A 121 -21.22 17.97 -7.78
C ARG A 121 -20.91 16.84 -6.80
N ALA A 122 -19.96 15.97 -7.15
CA ALA A 122 -19.60 14.80 -6.36
C ALA A 122 -18.80 15.14 -5.08
N LEU A 123 -17.91 16.13 -5.18
CA LEU A 123 -16.91 16.42 -4.13
C LEU A 123 -17.16 17.77 -3.42
N GLY A 124 -18.09 18.58 -3.91
CA GLY A 124 -18.42 19.88 -3.32
C GLY A 124 -17.41 20.99 -3.60
N PHE A 125 -16.46 20.78 -4.49
CA PHE A 125 -15.47 21.78 -4.91
C PHE A 125 -15.10 21.66 -6.39
N THR A 126 -14.74 22.78 -7.01
CA THR A 126 -14.22 22.78 -8.39
C THR A 126 -12.75 22.34 -8.39
N PRO A 127 -12.38 21.25 -9.09
CA PRO A 127 -11.01 20.77 -9.11
C PRO A 127 -10.07 21.76 -9.81
N PHE A 128 -8.87 21.91 -9.26
CA PHE A 128 -7.75 22.56 -9.93
C PHE A 128 -7.37 21.76 -11.19
N PRO A 129 -6.94 22.43 -12.29
CA PRO A 129 -6.47 21.77 -13.51
C PRO A 129 -5.16 20.96 -13.33
N GLY A 130 -5.26 19.79 -12.69
CA GLY A 130 -4.16 18.87 -12.47
C GLY A 130 -4.49 17.79 -11.43
N THR A 131 -3.63 16.79 -11.34
CA THR A 131 -3.69 15.73 -10.33
C THR A 131 -2.38 15.67 -9.56
N LEU A 132 -2.46 15.36 -8.25
CA LEU A 132 -1.31 14.94 -7.47
C LEU A 132 -1.21 13.42 -7.53
N ASN A 133 -0.08 12.92 -8.02
CA ASN A 133 0.16 11.49 -8.13
C ASN A 133 1.02 11.02 -6.95
N ILE A 134 0.57 9.96 -6.29
CA ILE A 134 1.24 9.40 -5.11
C ILE A 134 1.49 7.91 -5.37
N ARG A 135 2.76 7.49 -5.32
CA ARG A 135 3.10 6.06 -5.27
C ARG A 135 2.95 5.56 -3.84
N LEU A 136 1.99 4.68 -3.63
CA LEU A 136 1.66 4.10 -2.33
C LEU A 136 2.81 3.25 -1.79
N ASP A 137 3.05 3.38 -0.49
CA ASP A 137 3.97 2.47 0.20
C ASP A 137 3.35 1.05 0.24
N PRO A 138 4.17 -0.03 0.28
CA PRO A 138 3.65 -1.40 0.30
C PRO A 138 2.68 -1.72 1.45
N SER A 139 2.76 -0.99 2.56
CA SER A 139 1.84 -1.09 3.69
C SER A 139 0.45 -0.51 3.40
N SER A 140 0.33 0.40 2.43
CA SER A 140 -0.93 1.06 2.07
C SER A 140 -1.65 0.37 0.91
N LEU A 141 -1.01 -0.55 0.18
CA LEU A 141 -1.67 -1.34 -0.88
C LEU A 141 -2.85 -2.19 -0.36
N PRO A 142 -2.77 -2.90 0.78
CA PRO A 142 -3.92 -3.61 1.32
C PRO A 142 -5.08 -2.67 1.68
N ILE A 143 -4.78 -1.47 2.16
CA ILE A 143 -5.78 -0.44 2.48
C ILE A 143 -6.45 0.05 1.20
N ARG A 144 -5.66 0.36 0.16
CA ARG A 144 -6.17 0.77 -1.16
C ARG A 144 -7.10 -0.27 -1.77
N LYS A 145 -6.80 -1.57 -1.62
CA LYS A 145 -7.70 -2.65 -2.05
C LYS A 145 -9.01 -2.70 -1.27
N ARG A 146 -8.99 -2.37 0.03
CA ARG A 146 -10.23 -2.26 0.82
C ARG A 146 -11.11 -1.11 0.33
N LEU A 147 -10.51 -0.02 -0.18
CA LEU A 147 -11.27 1.09 -0.77
C LEU A 147 -12.07 0.65 -2.00
N ASP A 148 -11.69 -0.40 -2.74
CA ASP A 148 -12.49 -0.87 -3.89
C ASP A 148 -13.88 -1.39 -3.49
N GLN A 149 -14.08 -1.72 -2.21
CA GLN A 149 -15.37 -2.15 -1.65
C GLN A 149 -16.23 -0.97 -1.16
N ARG A 150 -15.72 0.27 -1.27
CA ARG A 150 -16.46 1.48 -0.91
C ARG A 150 -17.42 1.88 -2.03
N ASP A 151 -18.40 2.71 -1.67
CA ASP A 151 -19.31 3.33 -2.62
C ASP A 151 -18.59 4.48 -3.34
N TRP A 152 -17.94 4.13 -4.46
CA TRP A 152 -17.34 5.13 -5.34
C TRP A 152 -18.42 5.89 -6.09
N ILE A 153 -18.25 7.21 -6.19
CA ILE A 153 -19.14 8.07 -6.95
C ILE A 153 -18.79 7.93 -8.44
N PRO A 154 -19.69 7.43 -9.29
CA PRO A 154 -19.43 7.30 -10.71
C PRO A 154 -19.36 8.67 -11.39
N ILE A 155 -18.48 8.78 -12.37
CA ILE A 155 -18.31 9.94 -13.24
C ILE A 155 -18.48 9.44 -14.67
N GLU A 156 -19.56 9.87 -15.31
CA GLU A 156 -19.94 9.38 -16.62
C GLU A 156 -19.02 9.97 -17.69
N GLY A 157 -18.65 9.10 -18.63
CA GLY A 157 -17.99 9.48 -19.86
C GLY A 157 -18.93 10.29 -20.76
N PHE A 158 -18.35 10.93 -21.77
CA PHE A 158 -19.07 11.77 -22.71
C PHE A 158 -18.37 11.77 -24.07
N THR A 159 -19.05 12.25 -25.09
CA THR A 159 -18.46 12.46 -26.42
C THR A 159 -18.43 13.96 -26.69
N ALA A 160 -17.26 14.48 -27.03
CA ALA A 160 -17.06 15.87 -27.43
C ALA A 160 -15.99 15.93 -28.54
N ASP A 161 -16.15 16.82 -29.50
CA ASP A 161 -15.20 17.05 -30.60
C ASP A 161 -14.75 15.76 -31.30
N GLU A 162 -15.73 14.92 -31.68
CA GLU A 162 -15.53 13.60 -32.33
C GLU A 162 -14.72 12.58 -31.52
N ARG A 163 -14.48 12.85 -30.23
CA ARG A 163 -13.71 11.98 -29.33
C ARG A 163 -14.58 11.51 -28.16
N THR A 164 -14.45 10.24 -27.80
CA THR A 164 -15.13 9.67 -26.63
C THR A 164 -14.20 9.65 -25.42
N PHE A 165 -14.68 10.23 -24.33
CA PHE A 165 -14.03 10.26 -23.02
C PHE A 165 -14.65 9.18 -22.13
N GLY A 166 -13.80 8.39 -21.47
CA GLY A 166 -14.24 7.23 -20.71
C GLY A 166 -14.87 7.58 -19.36
N ASN A 167 -15.55 6.63 -18.75
CA ASN A 167 -16.03 6.77 -17.38
C ASN A 167 -14.86 6.86 -16.41
N ALA A 168 -15.09 7.47 -15.26
CA ALA A 168 -14.22 7.44 -14.11
C ALA A 168 -15.05 7.20 -12.85
N ARG A 169 -14.38 7.06 -11.71
CA ARG A 169 -15.03 7.06 -10.42
C ARG A 169 -14.18 7.83 -9.43
N CYS A 170 -14.81 8.46 -8.44
CA CYS A 170 -14.10 9.18 -7.41
C CYS A 170 -14.58 8.83 -6.00
N LEU A 171 -13.70 9.07 -5.04
CA LEU A 171 -13.98 8.87 -3.61
C LEU A 171 -13.51 10.11 -2.84
N PRO A 172 -14.38 10.73 -2.03
CA PRO A 172 -13.97 11.83 -1.17
C PRO A 172 -12.83 11.43 -0.23
N CYS A 173 -11.86 12.33 -0.08
CA CYS A 173 -10.72 12.14 0.80
C CYS A 173 -10.24 13.50 1.31
N ARG A 174 -9.19 13.48 2.12
CA ARG A 174 -8.57 14.66 2.70
C ARG A 174 -7.05 14.57 2.57
N PHE A 175 -6.42 15.67 2.15
CA PHE A 175 -4.98 15.84 2.20
C PHE A 175 -4.66 16.97 3.17
N ARG A 176 -4.16 16.63 4.37
CA ARG A 176 -3.99 17.58 5.47
C ARG A 176 -5.33 18.29 5.74
N GLU A 177 -5.41 19.61 5.58
CA GLU A 177 -6.65 20.37 5.81
C GLU A 177 -7.47 20.60 4.52
N THR A 178 -7.02 20.10 3.37
CA THR A 178 -7.68 20.31 2.09
C THR A 178 -8.62 19.15 1.77
N PRO A 179 -9.92 19.41 1.50
CA PRO A 179 -10.81 18.39 0.94
C PRO A 179 -10.36 18.02 -0.47
N CYS A 180 -10.39 16.73 -0.77
CA CYS A 180 -9.86 16.17 -2.00
C CYS A 180 -10.74 15.05 -2.53
N GLY A 181 -10.45 14.57 -3.73
CA GLY A 181 -11.03 13.36 -4.29
C GLY A 181 -9.94 12.43 -4.80
N ILE A 182 -10.02 11.14 -4.47
CA ILE A 182 -9.27 10.11 -5.20
C ILE A 182 -9.99 9.89 -6.51
N VAL A 183 -9.27 9.85 -7.63
CA VAL A 183 -9.84 9.56 -8.95
C VAL A 183 -9.28 8.26 -9.50
N ILE A 184 -10.16 7.41 -10.05
CA ILE A 184 -9.79 6.21 -10.79
C ILE A 184 -10.45 6.28 -12.16
N PRO A 185 -9.66 6.43 -13.24
CA PRO A 185 -10.16 6.30 -14.61
C PRO A 185 -10.69 4.87 -14.86
N GLY A 186 -11.79 4.74 -15.59
CA GLY A 186 -12.36 3.44 -15.96
C GLY A 186 -11.47 2.62 -16.89
N ARG A 187 -10.50 3.27 -17.55
CA ARG A 187 -9.37 2.65 -18.23
C ARG A 187 -8.11 3.37 -17.77
N SER A 188 -7.30 2.71 -16.94
CA SER A 188 -6.03 3.25 -16.46
C SER A 188 -4.86 2.48 -17.05
N HIS A 189 -3.78 3.19 -17.36
CA HIS A 189 -2.48 2.61 -17.71
C HIS A 189 -1.54 2.48 -16.51
N TYR A 190 -1.94 3.02 -15.35
CA TYR A 190 -1.12 2.99 -14.15
C TYR A 190 -1.34 1.71 -13.32
N PRO A 191 -0.27 1.17 -12.71
CA PRO A 191 -0.39 0.09 -11.74
C PRO A 191 -1.17 0.53 -10.48
N ASP A 192 -1.74 -0.44 -9.77
CA ASP A 192 -2.58 -0.24 -8.57
C ASP A 192 -1.88 0.51 -7.42
N ASP A 193 -0.55 0.69 -7.50
CA ASP A 193 0.24 1.41 -6.51
C ASP A 193 0.26 2.93 -6.72
N ILE A 194 -0.34 3.46 -7.79
CA ILE A 194 -0.45 4.90 -8.02
C ILE A 194 -1.85 5.39 -7.68
N LEU A 195 -1.90 6.42 -6.83
CA LEU A 195 -3.10 7.13 -6.43
C LEU A 195 -3.12 8.52 -7.08
N GLU A 196 -4.21 8.88 -7.75
CA GLU A 196 -4.41 10.22 -8.30
C GLU A 196 -5.37 11.01 -7.40
N ILE A 197 -4.95 12.20 -6.98
CA ILE A 197 -5.71 13.10 -6.12
C ILE A 197 -6.05 14.39 -6.86
N ILE A 198 -7.33 14.79 -6.81
CA ILE A 198 -7.82 16.10 -7.23
C ILE A 198 -8.21 16.92 -6.01
N ALA A 199 -8.03 18.24 -6.10
CA ALA A 199 -8.25 19.18 -5.02
C ALA A 199 -8.68 20.54 -5.59
N PRO A 200 -9.26 21.46 -4.80
CA PRO A 200 -9.59 22.81 -5.27
C PRO A 200 -8.36 23.70 -5.57
N VAL A 201 -7.17 23.24 -5.19
CA VAL A 201 -5.91 23.98 -5.31
C VAL A 201 -4.80 23.06 -5.81
N SER A 202 -3.70 23.64 -6.32
CA SER A 202 -2.46 22.90 -6.54
C SER A 202 -1.89 22.46 -5.19
N LEU A 203 -2.03 21.17 -4.85
CA LEU A 203 -1.50 20.62 -3.59
C LEU A 203 0.03 20.77 -3.51
N ARG A 204 0.73 20.72 -4.66
CA ARG A 204 2.18 20.94 -4.71
C ARG A 204 2.56 22.35 -4.31
N GLU A 205 1.90 23.36 -4.88
CA GLU A 205 2.19 24.77 -4.55
C GLU A 205 1.74 25.10 -3.12
N THR A 206 0.55 24.65 -2.73
CA THR A 206 -0.05 24.95 -1.42
C THR A 206 0.79 24.38 -0.26
N TYR A 207 1.37 23.20 -0.44
CA TYR A 207 2.10 22.50 0.61
C TYR A 207 3.61 22.39 0.36
N GLY A 208 4.12 23.03 -0.70
CA GLY A 208 5.54 23.02 -1.07
C GLY A 208 6.08 21.63 -1.40
N LEU A 209 5.29 20.78 -2.08
CA LEU A 209 5.64 19.38 -2.32
C LEU A 209 6.51 19.21 -3.57
N GLY A 210 7.67 18.59 -3.37
CA GLY A 210 8.54 18.06 -4.42
C GLY A 210 8.26 16.60 -4.74
N ASP A 211 8.87 16.12 -5.83
CA ASP A 211 8.96 14.68 -6.04
C ASP A 211 9.75 14.04 -4.90
N THR A 212 9.44 12.80 -4.57
CA THR A 212 10.01 12.02 -3.45
C THR A 212 9.50 12.37 -2.05
N ASP A 213 8.70 13.43 -1.91
CA ASP A 213 8.11 13.79 -0.61
C ASP A 213 7.15 12.73 -0.11
N LYS A 214 7.27 12.41 1.19
CA LYS A 214 6.39 11.47 1.88
C LYS A 214 5.12 12.17 2.32
N VAL A 215 3.98 11.59 1.96
CA VAL A 215 2.66 12.16 2.20
C VAL A 215 1.67 11.09 2.67
N ALA A 216 0.56 11.54 3.25
CA ALA A 216 -0.56 10.71 3.64
C ALA A 216 -1.87 11.33 3.14
N VAL A 217 -2.75 10.49 2.64
CA VAL A 217 -4.14 10.82 2.26
C VAL A 217 -5.07 10.10 3.20
N GLU A 218 -6.05 10.82 3.74
CA GLU A 218 -7.05 10.27 4.64
C GLU A 218 -8.37 10.09 3.92
N VAL A 219 -9.02 8.96 4.10
CA VAL A 219 -10.33 8.66 3.52
C VAL A 219 -11.27 8.36 4.66
N ALA A 220 -12.26 9.24 4.87
CA ALA A 220 -13.28 9.09 5.90
C ALA A 220 -14.02 7.73 5.84
N PRO A 221 -14.62 7.30 6.95
CA PRO A 221 -15.34 6.02 7.03
C PRO A 221 -16.55 5.91 6.13
#